data_AF-A0A511MTJ6-F1
#
_entry.id   AF-A0A511MTJ6-F1
#
_cell.length_a   1.000
_cell.length_b   1.000
_cell.length_c   1.000
_cell.angle_alpha   90.00
_cell.angle_beta   90.00
_cell.angle_gamma   90.00
#
_symmetry.space_group_name_H-M   'P 1'
#
loop_
_entity.id
_entity.type
_entity.pdbx_description
1 polymer ?
#
loop_
_entity_poly.entity_id
_entity_poly.type
_entity_poly.pdbx_seq_one_letter_code
_entity_poly.pdbx_strand_id
1 'polypeptide(L)'
;MSEVSMSLSADSLSGPVDNLLPQLVEHLRQNRTALREEWARRITDAQLLTAMTPEEIFSEATSVYDNYVEVLETGSVEALQAYARDLSERIIPRGVETDEVLGIVLLLRDVLARSLFEKYQADFQLLNAVLDAYEPAANRIANTVGVSFVQERERVIRQQQEAIRELSTPVLQVREQLLILPIIGVLDSQRARQLTEQLLRAIRANRAKVVVIDITGVPQIDSTVANHLVQTVDASGLMGANVIITGLSSEIALTLVTIGLDLSKMNAVGDLQGGIEEAERLLGYEVSRVAERVTERDGR
;
A
#
# COMPACT_ATOMS: atom_id res chain seq x y z
N MET A 1 25.27 69.40 -15.01
CA MET A 1 25.05 68.45 -16.11
C MET A 1 26.37 68.18 -16.82
N SER A 2 27.12 67.20 -16.32
CA SER A 2 28.21 66.56 -17.05
C SER A 2 28.36 65.18 -16.43
N GLU A 3 27.64 64.21 -16.99
CA GLU A 3 27.77 62.80 -16.66
C GLU A 3 28.74 62.18 -17.66
N VAL A 4 29.78 61.56 -17.12
CA VAL A 4 30.75 60.76 -17.85
C VAL A 4 30.07 59.43 -18.19
N SER A 5 29.69 59.26 -19.45
CA SER A 5 29.28 57.97 -20.00
C SER A 5 30.51 57.07 -20.17
N MET A 6 30.82 56.25 -19.16
CA MET A 6 31.59 55.02 -19.39
C MET A 6 30.63 53.96 -19.91
N SER A 7 30.68 53.72 -21.22
CA SER A 7 30.11 52.54 -21.84
C SER A 7 30.89 51.31 -21.37
N LEU A 8 30.42 50.65 -20.30
CA LEU A 8 30.79 49.27 -20.01
C LEU A 8 30.04 48.39 -21.02
N SER A 9 30.80 47.92 -22.00
CA SER A 9 30.40 46.93 -22.99
C SER A 9 29.81 45.71 -22.29
N ALA A 10 28.51 45.46 -22.47
CA ALA A 10 27.78 44.31 -21.94
C ALA A 10 28.10 43.00 -22.71
N ASP A 11 29.34 42.83 -23.17
CA ASP A 11 29.70 41.84 -24.20
C ASP A 11 30.92 40.99 -23.82
N SER A 12 31.06 40.62 -22.54
CA SER A 12 32.17 39.78 -22.07
C SER A 12 31.77 38.67 -21.10
N LEU A 13 30.50 38.25 -21.07
CA LEU A 13 30.05 37.08 -20.30
C LEU A 13 29.56 35.90 -21.18
N SER A 14 29.62 36.02 -22.50
CA SER A 14 29.30 34.96 -23.46
C SER A 14 30.54 34.09 -23.78
N GLY A 15 31.04 33.41 -22.74
CA GLY A 15 32.07 32.35 -22.81
C GLY A 15 31.62 31.08 -22.05
N PRO A 16 32.49 30.06 -21.89
CA PRO A 16 32.34 28.59 -22.09
C PRO A 16 31.26 27.80 -21.30
N VAL A 17 30.23 28.46 -20.76
CA VAL A 17 29.19 27.87 -19.91
C VAL A 17 28.08 27.20 -20.72
N ASP A 18 27.79 27.70 -21.93
CA ASP A 18 26.67 27.23 -22.78
C ASP A 18 26.81 25.80 -23.32
N ASN A 19 27.94 25.11 -23.06
CA ASN A 19 28.22 23.77 -23.56
C ASN A 19 28.77 22.81 -22.49
N LEU A 20 28.51 23.08 -21.20
CA LEU A 20 29.03 22.27 -20.09
C LEU A 20 28.26 20.96 -19.89
N LEU A 21 26.93 21.00 -20.01
CA LEU A 21 26.07 19.82 -19.81
C LEU A 21 26.39 18.70 -20.82
N PRO A 22 26.53 18.96 -22.15
CA PRO A 22 26.93 17.92 -23.09
C PRO A 22 28.33 17.35 -22.81
N GLN A 23 29.30 18.19 -22.40
CA GLN A 23 30.65 17.73 -22.05
C GLN A 23 30.68 16.87 -20.78
N LEU A 24 29.84 17.19 -19.80
CA LEU A 24 29.62 16.37 -18.62
C LEU A 24 29.00 15.03 -18.99
N VAL A 25 27.93 15.03 -19.78
CA VAL A 25 27.26 13.80 -20.23
C VAL A 25 28.23 12.92 -21.01
N GLU A 26 29.00 13.50 -21.92
CA GLU A 26 30.01 12.77 -22.68
C GLU A 26 31.10 12.16 -21.78
N HIS A 27 31.55 12.89 -20.77
CA HIS A 27 32.48 12.35 -19.76
C HIS A 27 31.92 11.10 -19.07
N LEU A 28 30.65 11.17 -18.64
CA LEU A 28 29.98 10.07 -17.96
C LEU A 28 29.75 8.89 -18.91
N ARG A 29 29.50 9.13 -20.20
CA ARG A 29 29.36 8.07 -21.21
C ARG A 29 30.70 7.38 -21.48
N GLN A 30 31.78 8.14 -21.64
CA GLN A 30 33.13 7.61 -21.87
C GLN A 30 33.62 6.74 -20.70
N ASN A 31 33.27 7.11 -19.47
CA ASN A 31 33.70 6.41 -18.26
C ASN A 31 32.64 5.43 -17.71
N ARG A 32 31.57 5.17 -18.47
CA ARG A 32 30.39 4.41 -18.02
C ARG A 32 30.73 3.07 -17.36
N THR A 33 31.60 2.27 -17.97
CA THR A 33 31.95 0.94 -17.44
C THR A 33 32.61 1.04 -16.07
N ALA A 34 33.66 1.84 -15.96
CA ALA A 34 34.41 2.01 -14.71
C ALA A 34 33.54 2.59 -13.59
N LEU A 35 32.69 3.57 -13.91
CA LEU A 35 31.83 4.22 -12.91
C LEU A 35 30.73 3.28 -12.41
N ARG A 36 30.18 2.43 -13.27
CA ARG A 36 29.19 1.41 -12.86
C ARG A 36 29.79 0.30 -12.02
N GLU A 37 30.95 -0.20 -12.41
CA GLU A 37 31.66 -1.22 -11.64
C GLU A 37 32.01 -0.69 -10.24
N GLU A 38 32.52 0.54 -10.16
CA GLU A 38 32.80 1.20 -8.89
C GLU A 38 31.53 1.42 -8.07
N TRP A 39 30.42 1.80 -8.70
CA TRP A 39 29.15 1.97 -8.00
C TRP A 39 28.60 0.63 -7.47
N ALA A 40 28.53 -0.42 -8.29
CA ALA A 40 28.08 -1.74 -7.87
C ALA A 40 28.94 -2.32 -6.74
N ARG A 41 30.27 -2.09 -6.80
CA ARG A 41 31.20 -2.45 -5.73
C ARG A 41 30.85 -1.73 -4.43
N ARG A 42 30.61 -0.42 -4.48
CA ARG A 42 30.21 0.37 -3.30
C ARG A 42 28.87 -0.04 -2.71
N ILE A 43 27.89 -0.42 -3.54
CA ILE A 43 26.61 -0.97 -3.06
C ILE A 43 26.88 -2.22 -2.24
N THR A 44 27.71 -3.12 -2.77
CA THR A 44 28.08 -4.38 -2.11
C THR A 44 28.87 -4.14 -0.81
N ASP A 45 29.87 -3.25 -0.83
CA ASP A 45 30.68 -2.90 0.34
C ASP A 45 29.83 -2.26 1.45
N ALA A 46 28.84 -1.44 1.07
CA ALA A 46 27.91 -0.80 2.00
C ALA A 46 26.80 -1.74 2.50
N GLN A 47 26.78 -3.01 2.04
CA GLN A 47 25.75 -3.99 2.36
C GLN A 47 24.33 -3.49 2.06
N LEU A 48 24.15 -2.77 0.96
CA LEU A 48 22.83 -2.35 0.48
C LEU A 48 22.31 -3.36 -0.54
N LEU A 49 20.99 -3.53 -0.60
CA LEU A 49 20.31 -4.49 -1.49
C LEU A 49 20.72 -5.95 -1.24
N THR A 50 20.91 -6.32 0.04
CA THR A 50 21.30 -7.70 0.41
C THR A 50 20.30 -8.77 -0.02
N ALA A 51 19.07 -8.36 -0.32
CA ALA A 51 18.03 -9.21 -0.87
C ALA A 51 18.25 -9.57 -2.36
N MET A 52 19.26 -9.02 -3.04
CA MET A 52 19.58 -9.22 -4.46
C MET A 52 20.95 -9.90 -4.64
N THR A 53 21.14 -10.65 -5.74
CA THR A 53 22.46 -11.21 -6.06
C THR A 53 23.39 -10.14 -6.63
N PRO A 54 24.72 -10.33 -6.58
CA PRO A 54 25.67 -9.41 -7.21
C PRO A 54 25.40 -9.18 -8.71
N GLU A 55 24.96 -10.21 -9.44
CA GLU A 55 24.58 -10.11 -10.85
C GLU A 55 23.31 -9.27 -11.04
N GLU A 56 22.30 -9.46 -10.19
CA GLU A 56 21.09 -8.62 -10.17
C GLU A 56 21.47 -7.15 -9.89
N ILE A 57 22.29 -6.89 -8.86
CA ILE A 57 22.76 -5.55 -8.50
C ILE A 57 23.49 -4.90 -9.68
N PHE A 58 24.39 -5.64 -10.35
CA PHE A 58 25.12 -5.10 -11.50
C PHE A 58 24.21 -4.79 -12.69
N SER A 59 23.21 -5.63 -12.93
CA SER A 59 22.19 -5.41 -13.97
C SER A 59 21.31 -4.19 -13.67
N GLU A 60 20.87 -4.01 -12.43
CA GLU A 60 20.05 -2.85 -12.06
C GLU A 60 20.89 -1.57 -11.96
N ALA A 61 22.10 -1.64 -11.41
CA ALA A 61 23.06 -0.53 -11.45
C ALA A 61 23.38 -0.10 -12.89
N THR A 62 23.31 -1.04 -13.82
CA THR A 62 23.37 -0.74 -15.23
C THR A 62 22.18 0.16 -15.61
N SER A 63 20.97 -0.38 -15.59
CA SER A 63 19.78 0.36 -16.02
C SER A 63 19.60 1.71 -15.31
N VAL A 64 19.84 1.80 -14.00
CA VAL A 64 19.76 3.06 -13.24
C VAL A 64 20.78 4.08 -13.71
N TYR A 65 22.03 3.68 -13.96
CA TYR A 65 23.07 4.60 -14.45
C TYR A 65 22.68 5.21 -15.81
N ASP A 66 22.14 4.39 -16.72
CA ASP A 66 21.74 4.88 -18.05
C ASP A 66 20.60 5.89 -17.94
N ASN A 67 19.58 5.57 -17.13
CA ASN A 67 18.48 6.50 -16.85
C ASN A 67 18.98 7.79 -16.16
N TYR A 68 19.96 7.69 -15.26
CA TYR A 68 20.55 8.85 -14.59
C TYR A 68 21.23 9.79 -15.60
N VAL A 69 22.04 9.24 -16.50
CA VAL A 69 22.72 10.02 -17.55
C VAL A 69 21.72 10.59 -18.56
N GLU A 70 20.66 9.86 -18.89
CA GLU A 70 19.57 10.36 -19.74
C GLU A 70 18.85 11.56 -19.11
N VAL A 71 18.59 11.53 -17.80
CA VAL A 71 18.00 12.67 -17.09
C VAL A 71 18.94 13.88 -17.09
N LEU A 72 20.25 13.67 -16.98
CA LEU A 72 21.24 14.75 -17.10
C LEU A 72 21.23 15.35 -18.51
N GLU A 73 21.07 14.54 -19.54
CA GLU A 73 21.10 14.97 -20.94
C GLU A 73 19.81 15.69 -21.37
N THR A 74 18.66 15.15 -20.95
CA THR A 74 17.34 15.58 -21.44
C THR A 74 16.59 16.48 -20.45
N GLY A 75 16.94 16.43 -19.16
CA GLY A 75 16.18 17.04 -18.07
C GLY A 75 14.87 16.32 -17.71
N SER A 76 14.46 15.32 -18.50
CA SER A 76 13.25 14.52 -18.33
C SER A 76 13.48 13.41 -17.29
N VAL A 77 12.50 13.18 -16.41
CA VAL A 77 12.56 12.16 -15.34
C VAL A 77 11.62 10.99 -15.59
N GLU A 78 10.86 11.02 -16.68
CA GLU A 78 9.78 10.10 -16.99
C GLU A 78 10.28 8.65 -17.13
N ALA A 79 11.38 8.43 -17.87
CA ALA A 79 11.98 7.10 -18.02
C ALA A 79 12.49 6.56 -16.68
N LEU A 80 13.20 7.41 -15.92
CA LEU A 80 13.69 7.06 -14.58
C LEU A 80 12.53 6.74 -13.62
N GLN A 81 11.45 7.51 -13.63
CA GLN A 81 10.26 7.25 -12.81
C GLN A 81 9.59 5.92 -13.15
N ALA A 82 9.42 5.64 -14.45
CA ALA A 82 8.83 4.39 -14.92
C ALA A 82 9.68 3.19 -14.48
N TYR A 83 10.99 3.27 -14.68
CA TYR A 83 11.91 2.22 -14.26
C TYR A 83 11.96 2.08 -12.72
N ALA A 84 11.99 3.19 -11.97
CA ALA A 84 11.97 3.16 -10.50
C ALA A 84 10.71 2.48 -9.97
N ARG A 85 9.54 2.70 -10.59
CA ARG A 85 8.28 2.02 -10.23
C ARG A 85 8.37 0.52 -10.47
N ASP A 86 8.78 0.11 -11.66
CA ASP A 86 8.92 -1.30 -12.05
C ASP A 86 9.91 -2.05 -11.15
N LEU A 87 11.06 -1.44 -10.84
CA LEU A 87 12.01 -1.99 -9.89
C LEU A 87 11.42 -2.08 -8.47
N SER A 88 10.74 -1.03 -8.01
CA SER A 88 10.09 -0.97 -6.69
C SER A 88 9.11 -2.13 -6.49
N GLU A 89 8.28 -2.43 -7.50
CA GLU A 89 7.34 -3.56 -7.47
C GLU A 89 8.03 -4.92 -7.26
N ARG A 90 9.28 -5.09 -7.74
CA ARG A 90 10.06 -6.32 -7.54
C ARG A 90 10.80 -6.38 -6.21
N ILE A 91 11.30 -5.26 -5.71
CA ILE A 91 12.19 -5.23 -4.53
C ILE A 91 11.43 -5.04 -3.21
N ILE A 92 10.27 -4.37 -3.20
CA ILE A 92 9.44 -4.20 -2.00
C ILE A 92 9.03 -5.56 -1.41
N PRO A 93 8.53 -6.55 -2.18
CA PRO A 93 8.20 -7.87 -1.65
C PRO A 93 9.41 -8.66 -1.12
N ARG A 94 10.62 -8.32 -1.56
CA ARG A 94 11.88 -8.94 -1.11
C ARG A 94 12.41 -8.30 0.20
N GLY A 95 11.70 -7.31 0.74
CA GLY A 95 12.05 -6.65 2.00
C GLY A 95 13.09 -5.54 1.87
N VAL A 96 13.33 -5.03 0.65
CA VAL A 96 14.25 -3.90 0.46
C VAL A 96 13.65 -2.63 1.06
N GLU A 97 14.44 -1.95 1.88
CA GLU A 97 14.02 -0.77 2.65
C GLU A 97 14.31 0.56 1.96
N THR A 98 13.62 1.61 2.42
CA THR A 98 13.73 2.96 1.82
C THR A 98 15.14 3.53 1.93
N ASP A 99 15.84 3.26 3.03
CA ASP A 99 17.23 3.69 3.25
C ASP A 99 18.21 2.96 2.32
N GLU A 100 17.92 1.71 1.93
CA GLU A 100 18.72 1.01 0.93
C GLU A 100 18.60 1.66 -0.44
N VAL A 101 17.36 1.93 -0.89
CA VAL A 101 17.10 2.58 -2.19
C VAL A 101 17.66 3.99 -2.24
N LEU A 102 17.46 4.78 -1.19
CA LEU A 102 18.05 6.12 -1.11
C LEU A 102 19.58 6.04 -1.07
N GLY A 103 20.11 5.07 -0.31
CA GLY A 103 21.53 4.81 -0.17
C GLY A 103 22.21 4.55 -1.51
N ILE A 104 21.65 3.69 -2.37
CA ILE A 104 22.27 3.41 -3.67
C ILE A 104 22.30 4.65 -4.58
N VAL A 105 21.27 5.50 -4.55
CA VAL A 105 21.22 6.72 -5.37
C VAL A 105 22.23 7.75 -4.86
N LEU A 106 22.37 7.88 -3.54
CA LEU A 106 23.39 8.73 -2.93
C LEU A 106 24.80 8.22 -3.23
N LEU A 107 25.03 6.91 -3.23
CA LEU A 107 26.30 6.32 -3.64
C LEU A 107 26.62 6.62 -5.11
N LEU A 108 25.63 6.58 -6.01
CA LEU A 108 25.84 6.97 -7.40
C LEU A 108 26.25 8.44 -7.49
N ARG A 109 25.53 9.33 -6.79
CA ARG A 109 25.91 10.75 -6.71
C ARG A 109 27.37 10.92 -6.28
N ASP A 110 27.77 10.16 -5.28
CA ASP A 110 29.12 10.14 -4.72
C ASP A 110 30.19 9.68 -5.73
N VAL A 111 29.89 8.67 -6.54
CA VAL A 111 30.80 8.15 -7.59
C VAL A 111 30.95 9.18 -8.71
N LEU A 112 29.83 9.74 -9.17
CA LEU A 112 29.82 10.72 -10.24
C LEU A 112 30.51 12.02 -9.81
N ALA A 113 30.23 12.52 -8.60
CA ALA A 113 30.87 13.73 -8.08
C ALA A 113 32.39 13.60 -7.99
N ARG A 114 32.92 12.44 -7.55
CA ARG A 114 34.37 12.18 -7.54
C ARG A 114 34.96 12.15 -8.95
N SER A 115 34.28 11.52 -9.90
CA SER A 115 34.71 11.49 -11.32
C SER A 115 34.76 12.89 -11.95
N LEU A 116 33.78 13.74 -11.65
CA LEU A 116 33.78 15.13 -12.11
C LEU A 116 34.87 15.94 -11.43
N PHE A 117 35.06 15.78 -10.11
CA PHE A 117 36.16 16.42 -9.38
C PHE A 117 37.51 16.07 -9.98
N GLU A 118 37.80 14.79 -10.20
CA GLU A 118 39.07 14.32 -10.78
C GLU A 118 39.36 14.94 -12.15
N LYS A 119 38.34 15.11 -12.99
CA LYS A 119 38.47 15.72 -14.32
C LYS A 119 38.71 17.23 -14.27
N TYR A 120 38.00 17.95 -13.40
CA TYR A 120 37.94 19.41 -13.45
C TYR A 120 38.72 20.12 -12.33
N GLN A 121 39.29 19.39 -11.34
CA GLN A 121 40.01 19.95 -10.18
C GLN A 121 41.15 20.95 -10.51
N ALA A 122 41.72 20.90 -11.72
CA ALA A 122 42.78 21.82 -12.13
C ALA A 122 42.27 23.25 -12.43
N ASP A 123 40.98 23.40 -12.72
CA ASP A 123 40.34 24.69 -12.98
C ASP A 123 39.15 24.86 -12.03
N PHE A 124 39.35 25.62 -10.97
CA PHE A 124 38.34 25.85 -9.94
C PHE A 124 37.07 26.52 -10.47
N GLN A 125 37.20 27.46 -11.42
CA GLN A 125 36.04 28.15 -11.98
C GLN A 125 35.20 27.21 -12.82
N LEU A 126 35.86 26.40 -13.65
CA LEU A 126 35.20 25.37 -14.45
C LEU A 126 34.57 24.27 -13.58
N LEU A 127 35.27 23.81 -12.54
CA LEU A 127 34.74 22.82 -11.60
C LEU A 127 33.45 23.30 -10.94
N ASN A 128 33.42 24.55 -10.43
CA ASN A 128 32.20 25.09 -9.83
C ASN A 128 31.05 25.16 -10.85
N ALA A 129 31.32 25.62 -12.07
CA ALA A 129 30.29 25.69 -13.11
C ALA A 129 29.75 24.29 -13.50
N VAL A 130 30.60 23.27 -13.50
CA VAL A 130 30.21 21.87 -13.72
C VAL A 130 29.33 21.35 -12.59
N LEU A 131 29.69 21.64 -11.33
CA LEU A 131 28.89 21.25 -10.17
C LEU A 131 27.54 21.97 -10.15
N ASP A 132 27.50 23.27 -10.45
CA ASP A 132 26.27 24.06 -10.55
C ASP A 132 25.31 23.51 -11.63
N ALA A 133 25.84 22.93 -12.71
CA ALA A 133 25.04 22.26 -13.74
C ALA A 133 24.56 20.86 -13.30
N TYR A 134 25.41 20.11 -12.57
CA TYR A 134 25.14 18.73 -12.16
C TYR A 134 24.18 18.62 -10.96
N GLU A 135 24.41 19.42 -9.91
CA GLU A 135 23.73 19.28 -8.62
C GLU A 135 22.19 19.40 -8.71
N PRO A 136 21.61 20.36 -9.48
CA PRO A 136 20.17 20.46 -9.61
C PRO A 136 19.55 19.19 -10.19
N ALA A 137 20.20 18.57 -11.19
CA ALA A 137 19.73 17.32 -11.77
C ALA A 137 19.87 16.14 -10.80
N ALA A 138 21.01 16.03 -10.11
CA ALA A 138 21.25 15.01 -9.09
C ALA A 138 20.21 15.06 -7.97
N ASN A 139 19.90 16.26 -7.47
CA ASN A 139 18.89 16.46 -6.42
C ASN A 139 17.48 16.10 -6.92
N ARG A 140 17.12 16.47 -8.16
CA ARG A 140 15.84 16.07 -8.76
C ARG A 140 15.72 14.55 -8.89
N ILE A 141 16.78 13.86 -9.33
CA ILE A 141 16.82 12.40 -9.46
C ILE A 141 16.63 11.74 -8.09
N ALA A 142 17.41 12.13 -7.09
CA ALA A 142 17.32 11.57 -5.74
C ALA A 142 15.92 11.75 -5.13
N ASN A 143 15.36 12.94 -5.21
CA ASN A 143 14.00 13.22 -4.72
C ASN A 143 12.96 12.40 -5.49
N THR A 144 13.10 12.30 -6.81
CA THR A 144 12.15 11.57 -7.66
C THR A 144 12.15 10.08 -7.33
N VAL A 145 13.32 9.45 -7.23
CA VAL A 145 13.43 8.03 -6.88
C VAL A 145 12.92 7.79 -5.46
N GLY A 146 13.32 8.62 -4.50
CA GLY A 146 12.88 8.49 -3.11
C GLY A 146 11.36 8.60 -2.94
N VAL A 147 10.74 9.62 -3.55
CA VAL A 147 9.28 9.79 -3.52
C VAL A 147 8.57 8.65 -4.24
N SER A 148 9.05 8.24 -5.42
CA SER A 148 8.42 7.15 -6.19
C SER A 148 8.43 5.83 -5.43
N PHE A 149 9.54 5.50 -4.76
CA PHE A 149 9.64 4.29 -3.95
C PHE A 149 8.66 4.31 -2.77
N VAL A 150 8.59 5.43 -2.03
CA VAL A 150 7.65 5.57 -0.90
C VAL A 150 6.20 5.46 -1.37
N GLN A 151 5.85 6.12 -2.48
CA GLN A 151 4.50 6.03 -3.06
C GLN A 151 4.12 4.59 -3.45
N GLU A 152 5.06 3.86 -4.04
CA GLU A 152 4.84 2.47 -4.44
C GLU A 152 4.71 1.55 -3.22
N ARG A 153 5.55 1.75 -2.20
CA ARG A 153 5.45 1.04 -0.92
C ARG A 153 4.11 1.29 -0.24
N GLU A 154 3.64 2.53 -0.19
CA GLU A 154 2.31 2.83 0.34
C GLU A 154 1.19 2.20 -0.50
N ARG A 155 1.33 2.14 -1.83
CA ARG A 155 0.35 1.48 -2.70
C ARG A 155 0.25 0.00 -2.37
N VAL A 156 1.40 -0.68 -2.22
CA VAL A 156 1.46 -2.09 -1.81
C VAL A 156 0.82 -2.29 -0.44
N ILE A 157 1.12 -1.42 0.54
CA ILE A 157 0.50 -1.49 1.87
C ILE A 157 -1.02 -1.34 1.79
N ARG A 158 -1.53 -0.38 1.02
CA ARG A 158 -2.98 -0.18 0.84
C ARG A 158 -3.64 -1.40 0.21
N GLN A 159 -3.05 -1.96 -0.84
CA GLN A 159 -3.56 -3.17 -1.48
C GLN A 159 -3.56 -4.38 -0.55
N GLN A 160 -2.51 -4.55 0.26
CA GLN A 160 -2.46 -5.59 1.27
C GLN A 160 -3.53 -5.39 2.35
N GLN A 161 -3.75 -4.16 2.81
CA GLN A 161 -4.81 -3.85 3.76
C GLN A 161 -6.20 -4.13 3.19
N GLU A 162 -6.45 -3.78 1.92
CA GLU A 162 -7.70 -4.09 1.23
C GLU A 162 -7.91 -5.60 1.08
N ALA A 163 -6.89 -6.34 0.65
CA ALA A 163 -6.94 -7.79 0.56
C ALA A 163 -7.19 -8.45 1.93
N ILE A 164 -6.53 -7.98 2.99
CA ILE A 164 -6.78 -8.44 4.37
C ILE A 164 -8.23 -8.14 4.76
N ARG A 165 -8.76 -6.96 4.46
CA ARG A 165 -10.17 -6.60 4.76
C ARG A 165 -11.15 -7.52 4.04
N GLU A 166 -10.92 -7.81 2.77
CA GLU A 166 -11.75 -8.73 1.98
C GLU A 166 -11.70 -10.17 2.51
N LEU A 167 -10.51 -10.65 2.90
CA LEU A 167 -10.33 -11.99 3.45
C LEU A 167 -10.85 -12.13 4.90
N SER A 168 -10.96 -11.03 5.64
CA SER A 168 -11.31 -11.05 7.08
C SER A 168 -12.81 -11.04 7.36
N THR A 169 -13.67 -11.03 6.33
CA THR A 169 -15.14 -11.06 6.49
C THR A 169 -15.87 -11.90 5.44
N PRO A 170 -15.52 -13.19 5.26
CA PRO A 170 -16.23 -14.01 4.30
C PRO A 170 -17.66 -14.29 4.81
N VAL A 171 -18.66 -14.17 3.93
CA VAL A 171 -19.99 -14.72 4.21
C VAL A 171 -19.91 -16.23 4.02
N LEU A 172 -20.06 -16.98 5.10
CA LEU A 172 -19.92 -18.44 5.13
C LEU A 172 -21.28 -19.09 5.02
N GLN A 173 -21.43 -20.09 4.16
CA GLN A 173 -22.60 -20.95 4.14
C GLN A 173 -22.39 -22.10 5.11
N VAL A 174 -23.19 -22.15 6.17
CA VAL A 174 -23.16 -23.26 7.13
C VAL A 174 -23.89 -24.46 6.55
N ARG A 175 -25.10 -24.19 6.01
CA ARG A 175 -26.01 -25.18 5.43
C ARG A 175 -26.90 -24.51 4.39
N GLU A 176 -27.77 -25.29 3.76
CA GLU A 176 -28.77 -24.73 2.85
C GLU A 176 -29.62 -23.67 3.58
N GLN A 177 -29.76 -22.49 2.96
CA GLN A 177 -30.53 -21.35 3.47
C GLN A 177 -30.01 -20.69 4.77
N LEU A 178 -28.86 -21.11 5.31
CA LEU A 178 -28.23 -20.56 6.51
C LEU A 178 -26.83 -19.98 6.21
N LEU A 179 -26.66 -18.68 6.46
CA LEU A 179 -25.37 -17.99 6.34
C LEU A 179 -24.87 -17.50 7.71
N ILE A 180 -23.55 -17.41 7.85
CA ILE A 180 -22.86 -16.71 8.94
C ILE A 180 -22.01 -15.60 8.33
N LEU A 181 -22.02 -14.42 8.95
CA LEU A 181 -21.13 -13.31 8.68
C LEU A 181 -20.33 -12.95 9.95
N PRO A 182 -19.09 -13.44 10.10
CA PRO A 182 -18.22 -13.04 11.19
C PRO A 182 -17.56 -11.68 10.89
N ILE A 183 -17.60 -10.77 11.86
CA ILE A 183 -16.93 -9.47 11.79
C ILE A 183 -15.79 -9.44 12.82
N ILE A 184 -14.56 -9.32 12.31
CA ILE A 184 -13.33 -9.36 13.13
C ILE A 184 -12.56 -8.05 13.00
N GLY A 185 -12.16 -7.44 14.11
CA GLY A 185 -11.37 -6.22 14.14
C GLY A 185 -12.20 -4.95 13.97
N VAL A 186 -11.54 -3.83 13.69
CA VAL A 186 -12.19 -2.51 13.64
C VAL A 186 -13.19 -2.44 12.48
N LEU A 187 -14.42 -2.04 12.79
CA LEU A 187 -15.48 -1.81 11.82
C LEU A 187 -15.58 -0.31 11.56
N ASP A 188 -15.30 0.14 10.34
CA ASP A 188 -15.51 1.52 9.88
C ASP A 188 -16.68 1.57 8.88
N SER A 189 -17.11 2.78 8.49
CA SER A 189 -18.25 2.98 7.58
C SER A 189 -18.04 2.34 6.21
N GLN A 190 -16.81 2.38 5.68
CA GLN A 190 -16.48 1.79 4.39
C GLN A 190 -16.64 0.26 4.45
N ARG A 191 -16.09 -0.37 5.49
CA ARG A 191 -16.17 -1.80 5.72
C ARG A 191 -17.61 -2.26 5.99
N ALA A 192 -18.38 -1.51 6.78
CA ALA A 192 -19.77 -1.84 7.06
C ALA A 192 -20.64 -1.83 5.79
N ARG A 193 -20.39 -0.89 4.88
CA ARG A 193 -21.05 -0.86 3.57
C ARG A 193 -20.66 -2.06 2.71
N GLN A 194 -19.36 -2.36 2.61
CA GLN A 194 -18.86 -3.50 1.84
C GLN A 194 -19.44 -4.83 2.36
N LEU A 195 -19.50 -4.99 3.68
CA LEU A 195 -20.13 -6.14 4.36
C LEU A 195 -21.60 -6.29 3.97
N THR A 196 -22.36 -5.19 4.00
CA THR A 196 -23.77 -5.19 3.60
C THR A 196 -23.92 -5.67 2.15
N GLU A 197 -23.14 -5.11 1.22
CA GLU A 197 -23.20 -5.49 -0.20
C GLU A 197 -22.84 -6.97 -0.42
N GLN A 198 -21.79 -7.46 0.25
CA GLN A 198 -21.38 -8.87 0.19
C GLN A 198 -22.47 -9.78 0.74
N LEU A 199 -23.05 -9.43 1.90
CA LEU A 199 -24.12 -10.21 2.53
C LEU A 199 -25.37 -10.28 1.63
N LEU A 200 -25.83 -9.16 1.08
CA LEU A 200 -27.01 -9.16 0.21
C LEU A 200 -26.80 -10.00 -1.06
N ARG A 201 -25.59 -9.95 -1.65
CA ARG A 201 -25.22 -10.85 -2.77
C ARG A 201 -25.26 -12.32 -2.35
N ALA A 202 -24.72 -12.65 -1.18
CA ALA A 202 -24.70 -14.01 -0.66
C ALA A 202 -26.10 -14.53 -0.30
N ILE A 203 -26.96 -13.71 0.30
CA ILE A 203 -28.37 -14.05 0.57
C ILE A 203 -29.07 -14.44 -0.73
N ARG A 204 -28.92 -13.64 -1.79
CA ARG A 204 -29.52 -13.93 -3.09
C ARG A 204 -28.97 -15.23 -3.70
N ALA A 205 -27.65 -15.39 -3.71
CA ALA A 205 -26.99 -16.54 -4.32
C ALA A 205 -27.37 -17.86 -3.62
N ASN A 206 -27.43 -17.85 -2.29
CA ASN A 206 -27.71 -19.04 -1.48
C ASN A 206 -29.19 -19.20 -1.09
N ARG A 207 -30.05 -18.29 -1.55
CA ARG A 207 -31.48 -18.20 -1.15
C ARG A 207 -31.65 -18.27 0.36
N ALA A 208 -30.78 -17.56 1.08
CA ALA A 208 -30.72 -17.60 2.53
C ALA A 208 -32.03 -17.13 3.15
N LYS A 209 -32.50 -17.85 4.17
CA LYS A 209 -33.66 -17.49 5.00
C LYS A 209 -33.24 -17.01 6.37
N VAL A 210 -32.05 -17.41 6.83
CA VAL A 210 -31.49 -16.93 8.09
C VAL A 210 -30.02 -16.57 7.92
N VAL A 211 -29.62 -15.46 8.54
CA VAL A 211 -28.25 -14.97 8.60
C VAL A 211 -27.88 -14.76 10.06
N VAL A 212 -26.76 -15.32 10.49
CA VAL A 212 -26.16 -15.02 11.79
C VAL A 212 -24.99 -14.06 11.59
N ILE A 213 -25.08 -12.85 12.14
CA ILE A 213 -23.99 -11.88 12.16
C ILE A 213 -23.28 -12.01 13.51
N ASP A 214 -22.00 -12.34 13.49
CA ASP A 214 -21.18 -12.46 14.70
C ASP A 214 -20.26 -11.25 14.83
N ILE A 215 -20.41 -10.50 15.91
CA ILE A 215 -19.61 -9.31 16.22
C ILE A 215 -18.71 -9.51 17.45
N THR A 216 -18.50 -10.75 17.89
CA THR A 216 -17.60 -11.06 19.02
C THR A 216 -16.19 -10.48 18.82
N GLY A 217 -15.73 -10.38 17.58
CA GLY A 217 -14.42 -9.83 17.22
C GLY A 217 -14.34 -8.31 17.08
N VAL A 218 -15.44 -7.56 17.31
CA VAL A 218 -15.49 -6.10 17.16
C VAL A 218 -15.27 -5.42 18.52
N PRO A 219 -14.16 -4.68 18.71
CA PRO A 219 -13.83 -4.13 20.03
C PRO A 219 -14.73 -2.97 20.45
N GLN A 220 -15.13 -2.12 19.51
CA GLN A 220 -15.94 -0.92 19.75
C GLN A 220 -16.84 -0.62 18.55
N ILE A 221 -17.99 0.00 18.83
CA ILE A 221 -18.97 0.43 17.83
C ILE A 221 -19.33 1.88 18.13
N ASP A 222 -19.23 2.75 17.13
CA ASP A 222 -19.73 4.12 17.19
C ASP A 222 -21.16 4.24 16.62
N SER A 223 -21.72 5.44 16.67
CA SER A 223 -23.07 5.70 16.16
C SER A 223 -23.22 5.51 14.65
N THR A 224 -22.16 5.73 13.88
CA THR A 224 -22.21 5.57 12.41
C THR A 224 -22.21 4.10 12.03
N VAL A 225 -21.36 3.31 12.68
CA VAL A 225 -21.27 1.86 12.50
C VAL A 225 -22.55 1.17 12.98
N ALA A 226 -23.10 1.58 14.12
CA ALA A 226 -24.38 1.08 14.62
C ALA A 226 -25.53 1.28 13.61
N ASN A 227 -25.60 2.46 12.99
CA ASN A 227 -26.58 2.74 11.93
C ASN A 227 -26.38 1.83 10.72
N HIS A 228 -25.12 1.56 10.33
CA HIS A 228 -24.86 0.64 9.24
C HIS A 228 -25.30 -0.80 9.56
N LEU A 229 -25.09 -1.28 10.79
CA LEU A 229 -25.57 -2.61 11.19
C LEU A 229 -27.09 -2.72 11.09
N VAL A 230 -27.83 -1.70 11.53
CA VAL A 230 -29.30 -1.67 11.40
C VAL A 230 -29.71 -1.65 9.93
N GLN A 231 -29.03 -0.87 9.08
CA GLN A 231 -29.28 -0.90 7.64
C GLN A 231 -29.01 -2.28 7.04
N THR A 232 -27.97 -2.98 7.48
CA THR A 232 -27.68 -4.36 7.07
C THR A 232 -28.83 -5.30 7.45
N VAL A 233 -29.35 -5.18 8.68
CA VAL A 233 -30.48 -5.98 9.19
C VAL A 233 -31.74 -5.71 8.35
N ASP A 234 -32.12 -4.45 8.17
CA ASP A 234 -33.31 -4.07 7.41
C ASP A 234 -33.20 -4.52 5.94
N ALA A 235 -32.04 -4.29 5.30
CA ALA A 235 -31.82 -4.71 3.92
C ALA A 235 -31.88 -6.24 3.76
N SER A 236 -31.35 -7.00 4.73
CA SER A 236 -31.45 -8.47 4.73
C SER A 236 -32.90 -8.93 4.91
N GLY A 237 -33.66 -8.26 5.78
CA GLY A 237 -35.11 -8.50 5.94
C GLY A 237 -35.90 -8.26 4.66
N LEU A 238 -35.58 -7.19 3.91
CA LEU A 238 -36.16 -6.92 2.58
C LEU A 238 -35.82 -8.02 1.55
N MET A 239 -34.67 -8.68 1.69
CA MET A 239 -34.29 -9.84 0.88
C MET A 239 -34.99 -11.14 1.34
N GLY A 240 -35.80 -11.08 2.40
CA GLY A 240 -36.54 -12.22 2.96
C GLY A 240 -35.69 -13.12 3.86
N ALA A 241 -34.62 -12.60 4.45
CA ALA A 241 -33.77 -13.31 5.39
C ALA A 241 -33.89 -12.71 6.81
N ASN A 242 -34.15 -13.56 7.80
CA ASN A 242 -34.14 -13.19 9.21
C ASN A 242 -32.70 -13.07 9.69
N VAL A 243 -32.38 -11.97 10.40
CA VAL A 243 -31.03 -11.73 10.92
C VAL A 243 -31.00 -11.98 12.42
N ILE A 244 -29.99 -12.73 12.85
CA ILE A 244 -29.64 -12.96 14.25
C ILE A 244 -28.28 -12.33 14.51
N ILE A 245 -28.16 -11.52 15.55
CA ILE A 245 -26.90 -10.89 15.96
C ILE A 245 -26.36 -11.61 17.19
N THR A 246 -25.06 -11.92 17.15
CA THR A 246 -24.35 -12.66 18.20
C THR A 246 -23.08 -11.93 18.62
N GLY A 247 -22.58 -12.22 19.83
CA GLY A 247 -21.33 -11.63 20.29
C GLY A 247 -21.44 -10.19 20.77
N LEU A 248 -22.64 -9.75 21.17
CA LEU A 248 -22.86 -8.42 21.74
C LEU A 248 -22.21 -8.31 23.12
N SER A 249 -21.18 -7.47 23.25
CA SER A 249 -20.64 -7.08 24.54
C SER A 249 -21.60 -6.13 25.28
N SER A 250 -21.47 -6.04 26.61
CA SER A 250 -22.29 -5.12 27.42
C SER A 250 -22.11 -3.66 27.00
N GLU A 251 -20.88 -3.27 26.62
CA GLU A 251 -20.56 -1.92 26.13
C GLU A 251 -21.28 -1.62 24.80
N ILE A 252 -21.21 -2.56 23.85
CA ILE A 252 -21.88 -2.40 22.55
C ILE A 252 -23.40 -2.34 22.73
N ALA A 253 -23.97 -3.21 23.56
CA ALA A 253 -25.40 -3.20 23.84
C ALA A 253 -25.87 -1.85 24.41
N LEU A 254 -25.12 -1.27 25.34
CA LEU A 254 -25.42 0.05 25.91
C LEU A 254 -25.35 1.15 24.84
N THR A 255 -24.35 1.10 23.96
CA THR A 255 -24.21 2.06 22.86
C THR A 255 -25.42 1.99 21.91
N LEU A 256 -25.83 0.79 21.50
CA LEU A 256 -26.99 0.60 20.62
C LEU A 256 -28.29 1.16 21.23
N VAL A 257 -28.49 0.96 22.53
CA VAL A 257 -29.63 1.53 23.28
C VAL A 257 -29.53 3.05 23.36
N THR A 258 -28.35 3.59 23.65
CA THR A 258 -28.12 5.04 23.79
C THR A 258 -28.37 5.81 22.50
N ILE A 259 -28.04 5.21 21.36
CA ILE A 259 -28.29 5.79 20.03
C ILE A 259 -29.80 5.81 19.68
N GLY A 260 -30.63 5.09 20.44
CA GLY A 260 -32.08 5.06 20.26
C GLY A 260 -32.53 4.20 19.09
N LEU A 261 -31.74 3.19 18.73
CA LEU A 261 -32.07 2.27 17.64
C LEU A 261 -33.25 1.38 18.02
N ASP A 262 -34.15 1.13 17.07
CA ASP A 262 -35.26 0.20 17.25
C ASP A 262 -34.76 -1.24 17.19
N LEU A 263 -34.45 -1.78 18.36
CA LEU A 263 -33.94 -3.14 18.52
C LEU A 263 -35.04 -4.21 18.42
N SER A 264 -36.32 -3.83 18.26
CA SER A 264 -37.43 -4.81 18.16
C SER A 264 -37.30 -5.75 16.96
N LYS A 265 -36.53 -5.35 15.95
CA LYS A 265 -36.22 -6.14 14.74
C LYS A 265 -34.90 -6.91 14.83
N MET A 266 -34.09 -6.67 15.85
CA MET A 266 -32.81 -7.36 16.06
C MET A 266 -33.04 -8.54 17.00
N ASN A 267 -33.01 -9.76 16.46
CA ASN A 267 -32.92 -10.95 17.30
C ASN A 267 -31.47 -11.10 17.78
N ALA A 268 -31.23 -10.92 19.07
CA ALA A 268 -29.89 -10.98 19.66
C ALA A 268 -29.72 -12.23 20.52
N VAL A 269 -28.63 -12.97 20.31
CA VAL A 269 -28.26 -14.16 21.09
C VAL A 269 -26.84 -13.98 21.65
N GLY A 270 -26.55 -14.61 22.78
CA GLY A 270 -25.31 -14.35 23.53
C GLY A 270 -24.02 -14.67 22.75
N ASP A 271 -24.00 -15.77 21.99
CA ASP A 271 -22.82 -16.23 21.26
C ASP A 271 -23.19 -16.85 19.90
N LEU A 272 -22.17 -17.12 19.10
CA LEU A 272 -22.32 -17.71 17.77
C LEU A 272 -23.00 -19.08 17.82
N GLN A 273 -22.73 -19.89 18.84
CA GLN A 273 -23.34 -21.20 19.00
C GLN A 273 -24.87 -21.07 19.15
N GLY A 274 -25.33 -20.23 20.08
CA GLY A 274 -26.74 -19.97 20.28
C GLY A 274 -27.41 -19.34 19.06
N GLY A 275 -26.69 -18.50 18.31
CA GLY A 275 -27.18 -17.96 17.04
C GLY A 275 -27.42 -19.01 15.97
N ILE A 276 -26.52 -20.00 15.85
CA ILE A 276 -26.69 -21.15 14.94
C ILE A 276 -27.87 -22.01 15.38
N GLU A 277 -27.98 -22.32 16.68
CA GLU A 277 -29.10 -23.11 17.23
C GLU A 277 -30.45 -22.43 16.99
N GLU A 278 -30.54 -21.10 17.16
CA GLU A 278 -31.74 -20.33 16.86
C GLU A 278 -32.04 -20.30 15.35
N ALA A 279 -31.01 -20.17 14.53
CA ALA A 279 -31.18 -20.21 13.08
C ALA A 279 -31.71 -21.56 12.60
N GLU A 280 -31.23 -22.66 13.17
CA GLU A 280 -31.72 -24.01 12.90
C GLU A 280 -33.18 -24.18 13.31
N ARG A 281 -33.58 -23.66 14.48
CA ARG A 281 -34.99 -23.65 14.91
C ARG A 281 -35.90 -22.90 13.93
N LEU A 282 -35.48 -21.72 13.46
CA LEU A 282 -36.24 -20.94 12.46
C LEU A 282 -36.39 -21.65 11.12
N LEU A 283 -35.44 -22.51 10.76
CA LEU A 283 -35.47 -23.34 9.56
C LEU A 283 -36.22 -24.66 9.75
N GLY A 284 -36.71 -24.96 10.96
CA GLY A 284 -37.43 -26.18 11.29
C GLY A 284 -36.52 -27.40 11.53
N TYR A 285 -35.24 -27.18 11.84
CA TYR A 285 -34.33 -28.23 12.28
C TYR A 285 -34.39 -28.42 13.80
N GLU A 286 -34.25 -29.66 14.25
CA GLU A 286 -34.16 -30.03 15.65
C GLU A 286 -32.85 -30.80 15.90
N VAL A 287 -31.98 -30.23 16.74
CA VAL A 287 -30.71 -30.86 17.15
C VAL A 287 -30.98 -31.71 18.38
N SER A 288 -30.72 -33.02 18.28
CA SER A 288 -30.87 -33.96 19.40
C SER A 288 -29.56 -34.68 19.67
N ARG A 289 -29.26 -34.91 20.95
CA ARG A 289 -28.07 -35.65 21.36
C ARG A 289 -28.30 -37.14 21.13
N VAL A 290 -27.39 -37.80 20.42
CA VAL A 290 -27.53 -39.20 20.01
C VAL A 290 -27.75 -40.16 21.20
N ALA A 291 -27.26 -39.81 22.40
CA ALA A 291 -27.41 -40.63 23.61
C ALA A 291 -28.86 -40.74 24.15
N GLU A 292 -29.77 -39.83 23.79
CA GLU A 292 -31.16 -39.82 24.31
C GLU A 292 -32.15 -40.61 23.43
N ARG A 293 -31.79 -40.94 22.18
CA ARG A 293 -32.66 -41.71 21.28
C ARG A 293 -32.72 -43.21 21.56
N VAL A 294 -31.74 -43.75 22.30
CA VAL A 294 -31.69 -45.20 22.60
C VAL A 294 -32.72 -45.56 23.67
N THR A 295 -33.02 -44.66 24.60
CA THR A 295 -33.97 -44.91 25.69
C THR A 295 -35.44 -44.90 25.28
N GLU A 296 -35.80 -44.31 24.14
CA GLU A 296 -37.20 -44.28 23.65
C GLU A 296 -37.57 -45.46 22.76
N ARG A 297 -36.60 -46.15 22.14
CA ARG A 297 -36.88 -47.26 21.22
C ARG A 297 -37.07 -48.63 21.89
N ASP A 298 -36.59 -48.82 23.11
CA ASP A 298 -36.68 -50.10 23.85
C ASP A 298 -37.90 -50.20 24.79
N GLY A 299 -38.82 -49.22 24.74
CA GLY A 299 -39.98 -49.13 25.63
C GLY A 299 -41.34 -49.51 25.03
N ARG A 300 -41.40 -50.23 23.90
CA ARG A 300 -42.66 -50.71 23.29
C ARG A 300 -42.64 -52.20 22.99
#